data_AF-A0A2E7L901-F1
#
_entry.id   AF-A0A2E7L901-F1
#
_cell.length_a   1.000
_cell.length_b   1.000
_cell.length_c   1.000
_cell.angle_alpha   90.00
_cell.angle_beta   90.00
_cell.angle_gamma   90.00
#
_symmetry.space_group_name_H-M   'P 1'
#
loop_
_entity.id
_entity.type
_entity.pdbx_description
1 polymer ?
#
loop_
_entity_poly.entity_id
_entity_poly.type
_entity_poly.pdbx_seq_one_letter_code
_entity_poly.pdbx_strand_id
1 'polypeptide(L)'
;MQRLSFCLLTLAVLTLASCGCRDSVKPQPESARDAQPESTGDASPESPADEEESEHVGSKHELAIQLRDEFDRDNNPPADFEKRWTKLYDGQATTENGQWLMEVRRPAPPGPGEVVMGGFATTQRHFNPRLAGTNGVEITIVEFSHEDYDAEMDKTGQLVQAWSLTVGSWHGLVGGQKDKEKDRGVQLHFDYLRGEGLYVYLVRGLLPEDFDKYPQDGFGRKESKDLSGPELRVLHEEAIKRGGTYITVPCLALATRVYRSQQEIQDKLGRSHRYGLYLKDDANTVYWTLDGQVMDEVDISGYFNSSLDSVRDGAFLSVIGVACFQRN
;
A
#
# COMPACT_ATOMS: atom_id res chain seq x y z
N MET A 1 -13.41 -20.74 19.12
CA MET A 1 -13.41 -20.53 17.66
C MET A 1 -12.91 -19.12 17.48
N GLN A 2 -11.96 -18.86 16.59
CA GLN A 2 -11.34 -17.55 16.50
C GLN A 2 -12.02 -16.63 15.50
N ARG A 3 -11.94 -15.32 15.77
CA ARG A 3 -12.46 -14.25 14.92
C ARG A 3 -11.41 -13.15 14.76
N LEU A 4 -10.84 -13.08 13.56
CA LEU A 4 -10.28 -11.85 13.01
C LEU A 4 -11.44 -11.10 12.37
N SER A 5 -11.65 -9.83 12.70
CA SER A 5 -12.73 -9.02 12.17
C SER A 5 -12.16 -7.79 11.47
N PHE A 6 -12.29 -7.74 10.15
CA PHE A 6 -11.92 -6.60 9.34
C PHE A 6 -13.19 -5.99 8.74
N CYS A 7 -13.57 -4.81 9.24
CA CYS A 7 -14.82 -4.18 8.87
C CYS A 7 -14.59 -3.06 7.84
N LEU A 8 -15.05 -3.28 6.61
CA LEU A 8 -15.04 -2.29 5.53
C LEU A 8 -16.41 -1.66 5.34
N LEU A 9 -16.43 -0.33 5.26
CA LEU A 9 -17.64 0.43 4.94
C LEU A 9 -17.73 0.79 3.47
N THR A 10 -16.62 1.11 2.82
CA THR A 10 -16.64 1.53 1.42
C THR A 10 -15.30 1.25 0.77
N LEU A 11 -15.34 0.90 -0.52
CA LEU A 11 -14.19 0.80 -1.39
C LEU A 11 -14.46 1.50 -2.72
N ALA A 12 -13.51 2.30 -3.19
CA ALA A 12 -13.58 2.93 -4.51
C ALA A 12 -12.25 2.78 -5.25
N VAL A 13 -12.29 2.28 -6.49
CA VAL A 13 -11.17 2.34 -7.44
C VAL A 13 -11.38 3.53 -8.36
N LEU A 14 -10.35 4.37 -8.46
CA LEU A 14 -10.35 5.68 -9.08
C LEU A 14 -9.32 5.71 -10.21
N THR A 15 -9.71 6.17 -11.40
CA THR A 15 -8.77 6.38 -12.50
C THR A 15 -9.02 7.70 -13.23
N LEU A 16 -7.96 8.35 -13.65
CA LEU A 16 -8.01 9.50 -14.55
C LEU A 16 -7.74 8.98 -15.96
N ALA A 17 -8.63 9.28 -16.91
CA ALA A 17 -8.40 8.90 -18.30
C ALA A 17 -7.20 9.68 -18.85
N SER A 18 -6.19 9.00 -19.41
CA SER A 18 -5.17 9.70 -20.19
C SER A 18 -5.87 10.39 -21.36
N CYS A 19 -5.80 11.71 -21.43
CA CYS A 19 -6.31 12.44 -22.59
C CYS A 19 -5.57 11.90 -23.82
N GLY A 20 -6.27 11.15 -24.67
CA GLY A 20 -5.67 10.49 -25.82
C GLY A 20 -5.14 11.51 -26.81
N CYS A 21 -3.87 11.87 -26.70
CA CYS A 21 -3.16 12.57 -27.76
C CYS A 21 -2.95 11.58 -28.91
N ARG A 22 -3.89 11.62 -29.87
CA ARG A 22 -3.65 11.15 -31.23
C ARG A 22 -2.56 12.03 -31.84
N ASP A 23 -1.32 11.58 -31.81
CA ASP A 23 -0.28 12.14 -32.67
C ASP A 23 -0.57 11.78 -34.13
N SER A 24 -1.28 12.68 -34.79
CA SER A 24 -1.26 12.81 -36.25
C SER A 24 -0.58 14.13 -36.59
N VAL A 25 0.72 14.20 -36.30
CA VAL A 25 1.58 15.29 -36.80
C VAL A 25 1.79 15.08 -38.29
N LYS A 26 1.07 15.86 -39.10
CA LYS A 26 1.48 16.11 -40.50
C LYS A 26 2.72 17.01 -40.47
N PRO A 27 3.73 16.76 -41.33
CA PRO A 27 4.88 17.63 -41.42
C PRO A 27 4.50 18.90 -42.18
N GLN A 28 4.90 20.07 -41.68
CA GLN A 28 5.06 21.26 -42.49
C GLN A 28 6.42 21.91 -42.24
N PRO A 29 6.95 22.61 -43.26
CA PRO A 29 8.39 22.66 -43.51
C PRO A 29 9.08 23.88 -42.89
N GLU A 30 10.40 23.76 -42.85
CA GLU A 30 11.40 24.78 -42.52
C GLU A 30 11.16 26.13 -43.23
N SER A 31 11.37 27.22 -42.50
CA SER A 31 12.00 28.42 -43.06
C SER A 31 12.74 29.18 -41.96
N ALA A 32 13.95 29.61 -42.30
CA ALA A 32 15.01 30.08 -41.42
C ALA A 32 15.02 31.61 -41.17
N ARG A 33 15.93 32.01 -40.25
CA ARG A 33 16.61 33.33 -40.11
C ARG A 33 15.82 34.46 -39.43
N ASP A 34 16.36 35.36 -38.58
CA ASP A 34 17.73 35.80 -38.26
C ASP A 34 17.81 36.48 -36.85
N ALA A 35 19.02 36.46 -36.27
CA ALA A 35 19.76 37.45 -35.46
C ALA A 35 19.14 38.35 -34.34
N GLN A 36 19.88 38.33 -33.21
CA GLN A 36 19.99 39.21 -32.01
C GLN A 36 20.41 40.69 -32.31
N PRO A 37 20.45 41.68 -31.35
CA PRO A 37 21.01 41.56 -29.98
C PRO A 37 20.52 42.49 -28.82
N GLU A 38 20.98 42.10 -27.62
CA GLU A 38 21.41 42.85 -26.41
C GLU A 38 20.65 44.06 -25.83
N SER A 39 20.41 44.01 -24.50
CA SER A 39 20.48 45.17 -23.59
C SER A 39 20.69 44.73 -22.14
N THR A 40 21.74 45.30 -21.54
CA THR A 40 22.27 45.20 -20.17
C THR A 40 21.42 45.91 -19.10
N GLY A 41 21.56 45.51 -17.82
CA GLY A 41 21.29 46.43 -16.70
C GLY A 41 21.04 45.83 -15.31
N ASP A 42 22.13 45.63 -14.57
CA ASP A 42 22.33 45.82 -13.11
C ASP A 42 21.53 45.11 -12.00
N ALA A 43 22.21 45.02 -10.86
CA ALA A 43 22.13 43.98 -9.84
C ALA A 43 21.72 44.48 -8.44
N SER A 44 21.00 43.59 -7.72
CA SER A 44 21.06 43.29 -6.27
C SER A 44 20.57 44.33 -5.22
N PRO A 45 20.41 43.93 -3.94
CA PRO A 45 19.68 42.78 -3.37
C PRO A 45 18.77 43.18 -2.17
N GLU A 46 17.82 42.34 -1.73
CA GLU A 46 17.49 42.12 -0.29
C GLU A 46 16.40 41.03 -0.09
N SER A 47 16.86 39.91 0.47
CA SER A 47 16.31 38.94 1.45
C SER A 47 14.79 38.64 1.65
N PRO A 48 14.49 37.43 2.20
CA PRO A 48 13.29 36.64 1.92
C PRO A 48 12.30 36.57 3.08
N ALA A 49 11.03 36.30 2.78
CA ALA A 49 10.10 35.56 3.62
C ALA A 49 8.82 35.34 2.82
N ASP A 50 8.11 34.28 3.19
CA ASP A 50 6.81 33.84 2.67
C ASP A 50 6.91 33.00 1.38
N GLU A 51 7.53 31.83 1.57
CA GLU A 51 7.30 30.67 0.72
C GLU A 51 5.79 30.43 0.60
N GLU A 52 5.34 30.39 -0.64
CA GLU A 52 4.01 30.04 -1.09
C GLU A 52 3.65 28.62 -0.61
N GLU A 53 2.93 28.50 0.50
CA GLU A 53 2.02 27.38 0.71
C GLU A 53 0.82 27.55 -0.26
N SER A 54 1.03 27.25 -1.53
CA SER A 54 -0.09 27.06 -2.44
C SER A 54 0.30 26.12 -3.57
N GLU A 55 -0.68 25.34 -4.00
CA GLU A 55 -0.63 24.35 -5.07
C GLU A 55 -0.01 23.02 -4.66
N HIS A 56 -0.79 22.14 -4.04
CA HIS A 56 -0.84 20.70 -4.38
C HIS A 56 -2.12 20.02 -3.86
N VAL A 57 -3.23 20.77 -3.78
CA VAL A 57 -4.57 20.16 -3.83
C VAL A 57 -4.92 19.99 -5.31
N GLY A 58 -4.18 19.09 -5.97
CA GLY A 58 -4.54 18.63 -7.31
C GLY A 58 -5.96 18.07 -7.26
N SER A 59 -6.83 18.69 -8.04
CA SER A 59 -8.24 18.36 -8.24
C SER A 59 -8.51 16.84 -8.25
N LYS A 60 -8.93 16.27 -7.12
CA LYS A 60 -9.53 14.92 -7.07
C LYS A 60 -10.84 14.84 -7.88
N HIS A 61 -11.36 15.97 -8.36
CA HIS A 61 -12.65 16.10 -9.04
C HIS A 61 -12.68 15.49 -10.45
N GLU A 62 -11.56 15.01 -10.99
CA GLU A 62 -11.49 14.41 -12.33
C GLU A 62 -11.27 12.89 -12.36
N LEU A 63 -11.16 12.23 -11.20
CA LEU A 63 -11.02 10.78 -11.13
C LEU A 63 -12.38 10.09 -11.36
N ALA A 64 -12.46 9.24 -12.38
CA ALA A 64 -13.59 8.37 -12.65
C ALA A 64 -13.57 7.13 -11.73
N ILE A 65 -14.71 6.80 -11.15
CA ILE A 65 -14.88 5.60 -10.33
C ILE A 65 -15.04 4.39 -11.25
N GLN A 66 -14.09 3.45 -11.23
CA GLN A 66 -14.12 2.20 -12.01
C GLN A 66 -14.82 1.06 -11.26
N LEU A 67 -14.69 1.05 -9.94
CA LEU A 67 -15.33 0.09 -9.05
C LEU A 67 -15.74 0.82 -7.79
N ARG A 68 -16.97 0.60 -7.33
CA ARG A 68 -17.44 0.99 -6.01
C ARG A 68 -18.12 -0.19 -5.34
N ASP A 69 -17.79 -0.41 -4.08
CA ASP A 69 -18.48 -1.37 -3.23
C ASP A 69 -18.81 -0.70 -1.90
N GLU A 70 -20.10 -0.58 -1.58
CA GLU A 70 -20.60 0.00 -0.33
C GLU A 70 -20.97 -1.08 0.69
N PHE A 71 -20.93 -2.35 0.29
CA PHE A 71 -21.22 -3.50 1.16
C PHE A 71 -22.58 -3.42 1.89
N ASP A 72 -23.52 -2.64 1.34
CA ASP A 72 -24.80 -2.22 1.94
C ASP A 72 -25.89 -3.30 1.93
N ARG A 73 -25.66 -4.43 1.24
CA ARG A 73 -26.69 -5.45 1.05
C ARG A 73 -26.60 -6.52 2.13
N ASP A 74 -27.43 -6.41 3.17
CA ASP A 74 -27.62 -7.42 4.24
C ASP A 74 -28.27 -8.75 3.76
N ASN A 75 -28.11 -9.15 2.50
CA ASN A 75 -28.77 -10.33 1.95
C ASN A 75 -27.77 -11.29 1.26
N ASN A 76 -27.59 -12.47 1.84
CA ASN A 76 -26.99 -13.69 1.26
C ASN A 76 -27.38 -13.92 -0.23
N PRO A 77 -26.55 -14.55 -1.10
CA PRO A 77 -25.29 -15.26 -0.84
C PRO A 77 -24.15 -14.83 -1.83
N PRO A 78 -22.97 -15.50 -1.82
CA PRO A 78 -21.71 -15.06 -2.43
C PRO A 78 -21.71 -14.67 -3.91
N ALA A 79 -22.72 -15.01 -4.70
CA ALA A 79 -22.64 -14.94 -6.16
C ALA A 79 -22.32 -13.53 -6.71
N ASP A 80 -22.86 -12.47 -6.13
CA ASP A 80 -22.56 -11.10 -6.59
C ASP A 80 -21.25 -10.56 -6.02
N PHE A 81 -20.85 -11.05 -4.84
CA PHE A 81 -19.54 -10.76 -4.26
C PHE A 81 -18.43 -11.46 -5.04
N GLU A 82 -18.57 -12.77 -5.29
CA GLU A 82 -17.65 -13.63 -6.05
C GLU A 82 -17.51 -13.22 -7.52
N LYS A 83 -18.46 -12.45 -8.06
CA LYS A 83 -18.30 -11.80 -9.37
C LYS A 83 -17.25 -10.69 -9.34
N ARG A 84 -17.12 -9.97 -8.22
CA ARG A 84 -16.24 -8.79 -8.06
C ARG A 84 -14.97 -9.10 -7.28
N TRP A 85 -15.02 -10.07 -6.38
CA TRP A 85 -13.99 -10.41 -5.43
C TRP A 85 -13.68 -11.90 -5.46
N THR A 86 -12.40 -12.24 -5.50
CA THR A 86 -11.91 -13.58 -5.24
C THR A 86 -11.37 -13.65 -3.82
N LYS A 87 -11.68 -14.73 -3.13
CA LYS A 87 -11.17 -15.01 -1.79
C LYS A 87 -9.68 -15.36 -1.88
N LEU A 88 -8.91 -14.83 -0.92
CA LEU A 88 -7.51 -15.19 -0.66
C LEU A 88 -7.36 -15.80 0.73
N TYR A 89 -6.45 -16.77 0.83
CA TYR A 89 -6.15 -17.47 2.08
C TYR A 89 -7.40 -18.06 2.74
N ASP A 90 -7.52 -17.96 4.06
CA ASP A 90 -8.60 -18.56 4.83
C ASP A 90 -9.80 -17.61 5.03
N GLY A 91 -9.76 -16.42 4.41
CA GLY A 91 -10.79 -15.39 4.55
C GLY A 91 -12.20 -15.88 4.21
N GLN A 92 -13.18 -15.49 5.00
CA GLN A 92 -14.60 -15.67 4.77
C GLN A 92 -15.23 -14.28 4.78
N ALA A 93 -16.13 -14.03 3.83
CA ALA A 93 -16.80 -12.75 3.70
C ALA A 93 -18.24 -12.89 4.18
N THR A 94 -18.65 -12.02 5.08
CA THR A 94 -20.04 -11.80 5.44
C THR A 94 -20.35 -10.31 5.39
N THR A 95 -21.62 -9.96 5.25
CA THR A 95 -22.10 -8.58 5.42
C THR A 95 -22.95 -8.51 6.66
N GLU A 96 -22.69 -7.54 7.52
CA GLU A 96 -23.41 -7.32 8.78
C GLU A 96 -23.63 -5.82 8.97
N ASN A 97 -24.89 -5.39 9.10
CA ASN A 97 -25.28 -3.99 9.29
C ASN A 97 -24.74 -3.03 8.21
N GLY A 98 -24.78 -3.46 6.95
CA GLY A 98 -24.24 -2.69 5.82
C GLY A 98 -22.72 -2.53 5.84
N GLN A 99 -22.02 -3.37 6.59
CA GLN A 99 -20.57 -3.44 6.61
C GLN A 99 -20.11 -4.79 6.09
N TRP A 100 -18.98 -4.80 5.39
CA TRP A 100 -18.34 -6.05 5.05
C TRP A 100 -17.39 -6.49 6.14
N LEU A 101 -17.58 -7.71 6.57
CA LEU A 101 -16.78 -8.36 7.57
C LEU A 101 -15.99 -9.49 6.90
N MET A 102 -14.66 -9.34 6.90
CA MET A 102 -13.77 -10.45 6.63
C MET A 102 -13.43 -11.16 7.94
N GLU A 103 -13.73 -12.45 7.97
CA GLU A 103 -13.43 -13.34 9.09
C GLU A 103 -12.52 -14.48 8.69
N VAL A 104 -11.62 -14.88 9.59
CA VAL A 104 -10.92 -16.16 9.45
C VAL A 104 -11.34 -17.07 10.58
N ARG A 105 -12.06 -18.14 10.24
CA ARG A 105 -12.54 -19.14 11.19
C ARG A 105 -11.79 -20.44 10.99
N ARG A 106 -10.82 -20.71 11.87
CA ARG A 106 -10.10 -21.98 11.90
C ARG A 106 -10.01 -22.53 13.32
N PRO A 107 -9.84 -23.86 13.48
CA PRO A 107 -9.42 -24.43 14.75
C PRO A 107 -8.10 -23.79 15.20
N ALA A 108 -7.97 -23.60 16.51
CA ALA A 108 -6.71 -23.26 17.17
C ALA A 108 -5.63 -24.25 16.72
N PRO A 109 -4.55 -23.81 16.06
CA PRO A 109 -3.44 -24.70 15.79
C PRO A 109 -2.74 -25.15 17.08
N PRO A 110 -2.02 -26.27 17.03
CA PRO A 110 -1.23 -26.71 18.18
C PRO A 110 -0.01 -25.79 18.38
N GLY A 111 -0.03 -25.02 19.45
CA GLY A 111 1.09 -24.21 19.92
C GLY A 111 1.08 -22.74 19.47
N PRO A 112 1.99 -21.92 20.02
CA PRO A 112 2.08 -20.50 19.74
C PRO A 112 2.77 -20.18 18.40
N GLY A 113 2.37 -19.09 17.76
CA GLY A 113 3.11 -18.40 16.72
C GLY A 113 2.60 -18.61 15.31
N GLU A 114 1.44 -19.27 15.12
CA GLU A 114 0.92 -19.44 13.78
C GLU A 114 0.22 -18.17 13.28
N VAL A 115 0.66 -17.67 12.13
CA VAL A 115 0.04 -16.52 11.47
C VAL A 115 -1.22 -16.98 10.74
N VAL A 116 -2.32 -16.28 10.98
CA VAL A 116 -3.59 -16.46 10.27
C VAL A 116 -3.77 -15.30 9.31
N MET A 117 -4.11 -15.61 8.07
CA MET A 117 -4.32 -14.63 7.01
C MET A 117 -5.68 -14.84 6.35
N GLY A 118 -6.37 -13.73 6.11
CA GLY A 118 -7.57 -13.68 5.31
C GLY A 118 -7.46 -12.50 4.36
N GLY A 119 -7.95 -12.64 3.14
CA GLY A 119 -7.95 -11.52 2.22
C GLY A 119 -8.88 -11.73 1.05
N PHE A 120 -9.00 -10.68 0.26
CA PHE A 120 -9.80 -10.66 -0.94
C PHE A 120 -9.10 -9.82 -1.98
N ALA A 121 -9.33 -10.16 -3.24
CA ALA A 121 -8.83 -9.38 -4.34
C ALA A 121 -9.86 -9.24 -5.44
N THR A 122 -9.75 -8.22 -6.26
CA THR A 122 -10.69 -8.03 -7.36
C THR A 122 -10.56 -9.16 -8.38
N THR A 123 -11.68 -9.64 -8.93
CA THR A 123 -11.68 -10.68 -9.98
C THR A 123 -11.16 -10.14 -11.31
N GLN A 124 -11.23 -8.82 -11.50
CA GLN A 124 -10.81 -8.12 -12.70
C GLN A 124 -9.75 -7.07 -12.38
N ARG A 125 -9.05 -6.64 -13.43
CA ARG A 125 -8.09 -5.53 -13.37
C ARG A 125 -8.85 -4.22 -13.59
N HIS A 126 -9.05 -3.45 -12.53
CA HIS A 126 -9.88 -2.23 -12.57
C HIS A 126 -9.10 -0.94 -12.79
N PHE A 127 -7.77 -1.01 -12.70
CA PHE A 127 -6.90 0.13 -12.99
C PHE A 127 -6.67 0.27 -14.49
N ASN A 128 -6.26 1.46 -14.93
CA ASN A 128 -5.98 1.73 -16.33
C ASN A 128 -4.95 0.73 -16.89
N PRO A 129 -5.09 0.28 -18.15
CA PRO A 129 -4.05 -0.49 -18.82
C PRO A 129 -2.68 0.19 -18.71
N ARG A 130 -1.63 -0.60 -18.43
CA ARG A 130 -0.27 -0.14 -18.14
C ARG A 130 -0.16 0.83 -16.96
N LEU A 131 -1.22 0.98 -16.17
CA LEU A 131 -1.35 1.97 -15.11
C LEU A 131 -1.10 3.40 -15.61
N ALA A 132 -1.47 3.67 -16.86
CA ALA A 132 -1.36 5.01 -17.44
C ALA A 132 -2.21 6.03 -16.66
N GLY A 133 -1.72 7.26 -16.55
CA GLY A 133 -2.33 8.34 -15.80
C GLY A 133 -2.32 8.11 -14.30
N THR A 134 -3.28 8.73 -13.61
CA THR A 134 -3.45 8.56 -12.16
C THR A 134 -4.44 7.44 -11.87
N ASN A 135 -4.04 6.53 -11.00
CA ASN A 135 -4.74 5.34 -10.55
C ASN A 135 -4.77 5.36 -9.02
N GLY A 136 -5.88 4.95 -8.42
CA GLY A 136 -6.01 5.00 -6.97
C GLY A 136 -7.07 4.06 -6.43
N VAL A 137 -6.92 3.71 -5.18
CA VAL A 137 -7.94 3.02 -4.41
C VAL A 137 -8.09 3.72 -3.07
N GLU A 138 -9.32 3.90 -2.63
CA GLU A 138 -9.66 4.31 -1.26
C GLU A 138 -10.47 3.19 -0.59
N ILE A 139 -10.12 2.84 0.65
CA ILE A 139 -10.87 1.95 1.52
C ILE A 139 -11.19 2.66 2.83
N THR A 140 -12.41 2.47 3.33
CA THR A 140 -12.79 2.93 4.67
C THR A 140 -12.86 1.73 5.61
N ILE A 141 -11.95 1.68 6.58
CA ILE A 141 -11.94 0.66 7.63
C ILE A 141 -12.63 1.27 8.84
N VAL A 142 -13.73 0.67 9.28
CA VAL A 142 -14.50 1.15 10.45
C VAL A 142 -13.91 0.62 11.74
N GLU A 143 -13.60 -0.67 11.71
CA GLU A 143 -13.07 -1.39 12.85
C GLU A 143 -12.14 -2.48 12.34
N PHE A 144 -11.01 -2.61 13.00
CA PHE A 144 -10.19 -3.80 12.94
C PHE A 144 -10.11 -4.33 14.37
N SER A 145 -10.63 -5.52 14.60
CA SER A 145 -10.52 -6.20 15.87
C SER A 145 -10.06 -7.65 15.69
N HIS A 146 -9.36 -8.15 16.69
CA HIS A 146 -8.96 -9.54 16.82
C HIS A 146 -9.31 -9.96 18.24
N GLU A 147 -9.90 -11.16 18.40
CA GLU A 147 -10.40 -11.66 19.70
C GLU A 147 -9.39 -11.53 20.86
N ASP A 148 -9.94 -11.52 22.08
CA ASP A 148 -9.19 -11.41 23.34
C ASP A 148 -7.98 -12.35 23.39
N TYR A 149 -6.83 -11.75 23.71
CA TYR A 149 -5.54 -12.44 23.76
C TYR A 149 -5.34 -13.15 25.11
N ASP A 150 -4.53 -14.21 25.11
CA ASP A 150 -3.95 -14.75 26.35
C ASP A 150 -3.01 -13.70 26.99
N ALA A 151 -2.89 -13.68 28.32
CA ALA A 151 -1.99 -12.77 29.04
C ALA A 151 -0.51 -12.95 28.62
N GLU A 152 -0.15 -14.11 28.08
CA GLU A 152 1.20 -14.33 27.52
C GLU A 152 1.51 -13.48 26.27
N MET A 153 0.50 -12.88 25.64
CA MET A 153 0.63 -11.94 24.51
C MET A 153 0.90 -10.49 24.95
N ASP A 154 1.00 -10.21 26.26
CA ASP A 154 1.47 -8.91 26.77
C ASP A 154 2.99 -8.72 26.56
N LYS A 155 3.69 -9.74 26.03
CA LYS A 155 5.10 -9.64 25.68
C LYS A 155 5.31 -8.61 24.57
N THR A 156 6.26 -7.72 24.79
CA THR A 156 6.71 -6.74 23.79
C THR A 156 7.18 -7.44 22.51
N GLY A 157 6.81 -6.88 21.36
CA GLY A 157 7.20 -7.37 20.03
C GLY A 157 6.26 -8.38 19.40
N GLN A 158 5.19 -8.81 20.08
CA GLN A 158 4.19 -9.70 19.49
C GLN A 158 3.31 -8.97 18.47
N LEU A 159 3.08 -9.58 17.31
CA LEU A 159 2.11 -9.07 16.33
C LEU A 159 0.69 -9.20 16.87
N VAL A 160 0.09 -8.05 17.14
CA VAL A 160 -1.30 -7.92 17.59
C VAL A 160 -2.22 -8.06 16.38
N GLN A 161 -1.96 -7.25 15.37
CA GLN A 161 -2.70 -7.23 14.12
C GLN A 161 -1.88 -6.62 13.00
N ALA A 162 -2.15 -7.05 11.79
CA ALA A 162 -1.63 -6.45 10.58
C ALA A 162 -2.69 -6.43 9.48
N TRP A 163 -2.56 -5.49 8.56
CA TRP A 163 -3.33 -5.51 7.33
C TRP A 163 -2.58 -4.80 6.21
N SER A 164 -3.00 -5.10 4.98
CA SER A 164 -2.41 -4.48 3.81
C SER A 164 -3.44 -4.19 2.72
N LEU A 165 -3.15 -3.14 1.97
CA LEU A 165 -3.83 -2.73 0.75
C LEU A 165 -2.81 -2.75 -0.39
N THR A 166 -3.05 -3.59 -1.40
CA THR A 166 -2.09 -3.90 -2.45
C THR A 166 -2.67 -3.61 -3.82
N VAL A 167 -1.89 -2.95 -4.66
CA VAL A 167 -2.15 -2.81 -6.10
C VAL A 167 -1.05 -3.54 -6.85
N GLY A 168 -1.39 -4.56 -7.63
CA GLY A 168 -0.38 -5.37 -8.30
C GLY A 168 -0.88 -6.23 -9.46
N SER A 169 0.06 -6.85 -10.19
CA SER A 169 -0.22 -7.73 -11.33
C SER A 169 -0.82 -9.10 -10.94
N TRP A 170 -0.81 -9.42 -9.64
CA TRP A 170 -1.32 -10.67 -9.06
C TRP A 170 -2.26 -10.38 -7.89
N HIS A 171 -2.94 -11.43 -7.42
CA HIS A 171 -3.73 -11.39 -6.19
C HIS A 171 -2.88 -11.76 -4.99
N GLY A 172 -2.81 -10.89 -3.98
CA GLY A 172 -2.05 -11.18 -2.76
C GLY A 172 -1.33 -9.98 -2.18
N LEU A 173 -0.43 -10.27 -1.23
CA LEU A 173 0.51 -9.30 -0.67
C LEU A 173 1.82 -9.28 -1.45
N VAL A 174 2.54 -8.16 -1.32
CA VAL A 174 3.96 -8.10 -1.69
C VAL A 174 4.74 -9.17 -0.93
N GLY A 175 5.53 -9.96 -1.65
CA GLY A 175 6.23 -11.13 -1.13
C GLY A 175 5.55 -12.46 -1.45
N GLY A 176 4.23 -12.42 -1.71
CA GLY A 176 3.41 -13.54 -2.16
C GLY A 176 3.30 -13.70 -3.67
N GLN A 177 4.15 -13.01 -4.45
CA GLN A 177 4.15 -13.12 -5.92
C GLN A 177 4.36 -14.56 -6.36
N LYS A 178 3.65 -14.98 -7.43
CA LYS A 178 3.86 -16.30 -8.04
C LYS A 178 5.14 -16.32 -8.87
N ASP A 179 5.40 -15.24 -9.60
CA ASP A 179 6.59 -15.06 -10.41
C ASP A 179 7.26 -13.74 -10.01
N LYS A 180 8.24 -13.79 -9.09
CA LYS A 180 8.91 -12.60 -8.56
C LYS A 180 9.67 -11.79 -9.61
N GLU A 181 10.00 -12.39 -10.76
CA GLU A 181 10.69 -11.67 -11.83
C GLU A 181 9.71 -10.86 -12.68
N LYS A 182 8.47 -11.34 -12.84
CA LYS A 182 7.44 -10.67 -13.65
C LYS A 182 6.47 -9.84 -12.85
N ASP A 183 6.08 -10.30 -11.68
CA ASP A 183 5.01 -9.68 -10.91
C ASP A 183 5.47 -8.35 -10.31
N ARG A 184 4.61 -7.32 -10.44
CA ARG A 184 4.87 -5.95 -9.93
C ARG A 184 3.71 -5.46 -9.10
N GLY A 185 4.02 -4.87 -7.96
CA GLY A 185 3.00 -4.40 -7.05
C GLY A 185 3.56 -3.51 -5.94
N VAL A 186 2.73 -2.57 -5.53
CA VAL A 186 2.95 -1.67 -4.40
C VAL A 186 1.93 -1.99 -3.32
N GLN A 187 2.30 -1.77 -2.07
CA GLN A 187 1.48 -2.11 -0.93
C GLN A 187 1.63 -1.08 0.18
N LEU A 188 0.50 -0.68 0.74
CA LEU A 188 0.44 -0.05 2.04
C LEU A 188 0.23 -1.15 3.08
N HIS A 189 1.12 -1.25 4.06
CA HIS A 189 1.17 -2.34 5.04
C HIS A 189 1.24 -1.78 6.46
N PHE A 190 0.42 -2.32 7.36
CA PHE A 190 0.35 -1.94 8.76
C PHE A 190 0.70 -3.13 9.64
N ASP A 191 1.64 -2.97 10.56
CA ASP A 191 1.97 -3.94 11.61
C ASP A 191 1.83 -3.29 12.98
N TYR A 192 0.84 -3.72 13.76
CA TYR A 192 0.76 -3.34 15.16
C TYR A 192 1.46 -4.38 16.02
N LEU A 193 2.62 -4.02 16.57
CA LEU A 193 3.43 -4.83 17.46
C LEU A 193 3.22 -4.37 18.91
N ARG A 194 2.84 -5.29 19.79
CA ARG A 194 2.55 -5.01 21.21
C ARG A 194 3.78 -4.37 21.87
N GLY A 195 3.59 -3.24 22.55
CA GLY A 195 4.66 -2.51 23.25
C GLY A 195 5.73 -1.88 22.35
N GLU A 196 5.80 -2.25 21.07
CA GLU A 196 6.71 -1.67 20.10
C GLU A 196 6.06 -0.61 19.22
N GLY A 197 4.74 -0.63 19.04
CA GLY A 197 3.98 0.38 18.33
C GLY A 197 3.42 -0.07 16.98
N LEU A 198 2.83 0.87 16.26
CA LEU A 198 2.26 0.68 14.93
C LEU A 198 3.27 1.11 13.87
N TYR A 199 3.67 0.17 13.02
CA TYR A 199 4.51 0.40 11.88
C TYR A 199 3.64 0.50 10.63
N VAL A 200 3.86 1.54 9.84
CA VAL A 200 3.18 1.75 8.57
C VAL A 200 4.23 1.84 7.50
N TYR A 201 4.17 0.92 6.54
CA TYR A 201 5.12 0.83 5.45
C TYR A 201 4.41 1.08 4.13
N LEU A 202 5.02 1.94 3.32
CA LEU A 202 4.77 1.95 1.88
C LEU A 202 5.87 1.12 1.25
N VAL A 203 5.50 0.03 0.59
CA VAL A 203 6.45 -0.97 0.08
C VAL A 203 6.16 -1.34 -1.36
N ARG A 204 7.14 -2.00 -1.98
CA ARG A 204 6.96 -2.69 -3.26
C ARG A 204 7.74 -4.00 -3.32
N GLY A 205 7.41 -4.86 -4.27
CA GLY A 205 8.12 -6.14 -4.46
C GLY A 205 9.58 -5.95 -4.86
N LEU A 206 10.48 -6.77 -4.30
CA LEU A 206 11.92 -6.71 -4.57
C LEU A 206 12.25 -7.03 -6.03
N LEU A 207 13.19 -6.29 -6.59
CA LEU A 207 13.89 -6.58 -7.84
C LEU A 207 15.29 -7.13 -7.53
N PRO A 208 15.89 -7.95 -8.42
CA PRO A 208 17.23 -8.47 -8.21
C PRO A 208 18.28 -7.39 -7.90
N GLU A 209 18.24 -6.26 -8.61
CA GLU A 209 19.18 -5.15 -8.45
C GLU A 209 19.05 -4.38 -7.13
N ASP A 210 17.97 -4.59 -6.37
CA ASP A 210 17.79 -3.89 -5.10
C ASP A 210 18.80 -4.31 -4.06
N PHE A 211 19.18 -5.59 -4.07
CA PHE A 211 20.12 -6.16 -3.12
C PHE A 211 21.52 -5.52 -3.21
N ASP A 212 21.84 -4.92 -4.36
CA ASP A 212 23.08 -4.19 -4.58
C ASP A 212 22.95 -2.68 -4.27
N LYS A 213 21.72 -2.15 -4.23
CA LYS A 213 21.43 -0.71 -4.10
C LYS A 213 21.05 -0.28 -2.70
N TYR A 214 20.33 -1.13 -1.97
CA TYR A 214 19.69 -0.74 -0.71
C TYR A 214 20.20 -1.57 0.47
N PRO A 215 20.34 -0.95 1.65
CA PRO A 215 20.71 -1.68 2.85
C PRO A 215 19.57 -2.62 3.26
N GLN A 216 19.92 -3.75 3.87
CA GLN A 216 18.96 -4.64 4.54
C GLN A 216 18.83 -4.25 6.01
N ASP A 217 17.62 -4.39 6.56
CA ASP A 217 17.27 -4.09 7.97
C ASP A 217 17.63 -5.21 8.96
N GLY A 218 18.24 -6.29 8.47
CA GLY A 218 18.56 -7.47 9.25
C GLY A 218 17.62 -8.64 8.97
N PHE A 219 16.36 -8.40 8.63
CA PHE A 219 15.41 -9.43 8.22
C PHE A 219 15.65 -9.83 6.75
N GLY A 220 16.26 -11.00 6.55
CA GLY A 220 16.45 -11.59 5.22
C GLY A 220 17.89 -11.83 4.76
N ARG A 221 18.90 -11.57 5.60
CA ARG A 221 20.29 -11.95 5.28
C ARG A 221 20.50 -13.46 5.39
N LYS A 222 21.43 -14.04 4.64
CA LYS A 222 21.94 -15.38 4.98
C LYS A 222 22.58 -15.41 6.37
N GLU A 223 23.20 -14.30 6.78
CA GLU A 223 23.82 -14.05 8.09
C GLU A 223 22.79 -13.81 9.20
N SER A 224 21.53 -13.48 8.88
CA SER A 224 20.48 -13.27 9.89
C SER A 224 20.10 -14.57 10.61
N LYS A 225 20.59 -15.72 10.12
CA LYS A 225 20.42 -17.03 10.78
C LYS A 225 21.22 -17.15 12.07
N ASP A 226 22.28 -16.34 12.23
CA ASP A 226 23.15 -16.37 13.41
C ASP A 226 22.77 -15.32 14.45
N LEU A 227 21.83 -14.42 14.12
CA LEU A 227 21.34 -13.36 15.02
C LEU A 227 20.04 -13.80 15.71
N SER A 228 19.90 -13.44 16.98
CA SER A 228 18.68 -13.61 17.74
C SER A 228 17.58 -12.62 17.30
N GLY A 229 16.32 -12.94 17.58
CA GLY A 229 15.19 -12.05 17.31
C GLY A 229 15.37 -10.61 17.84
N PRO A 230 15.83 -10.41 19.09
CA PRO A 230 16.15 -9.08 19.60
C PRO A 230 17.25 -8.34 18.83
N GLU A 231 18.30 -9.02 18.38
CA GLU A 231 19.36 -8.40 17.58
C GLU A 231 18.84 -7.97 16.21
N LEU A 232 18.02 -8.80 15.56
CA LEU A 232 17.34 -8.44 14.32
C LEU A 232 16.42 -7.23 14.51
N ARG A 233 15.71 -7.18 15.65
CA ARG A 233 14.86 -6.04 16.00
C ARG A 233 15.65 -4.74 16.13
N VAL A 234 16.83 -4.77 16.75
CA VAL A 234 17.69 -3.60 16.88
C VAL A 234 18.14 -3.10 15.49
N LEU A 235 18.58 -4.00 14.61
CA LEU A 235 18.97 -3.63 13.25
C LEU A 235 17.81 -3.01 12.45
N HIS A 236 16.59 -3.52 12.66
CA HIS A 236 15.40 -2.97 12.01
C HIS A 236 15.07 -1.57 12.51
N GLU A 237 15.13 -1.35 13.83
CA GLU A 237 14.97 -0.02 14.41
C GLU A 237 16.02 0.98 13.92
N GLU A 238 17.27 0.54 13.78
CA GLU A 238 18.34 1.36 13.22
C GLU A 238 18.07 1.72 11.76
N ALA A 239 17.56 0.78 10.96
CA ALA A 239 17.16 1.04 9.58
C ALA A 239 16.02 2.07 9.50
N ILE A 240 14.98 1.90 10.33
CA ILE A 240 13.87 2.85 10.45
C ILE A 240 14.38 4.24 10.86
N LYS A 241 15.23 4.31 11.88
CA LYS A 241 15.76 5.57 12.41
C LYS A 241 16.65 6.30 11.40
N ARG A 242 17.44 5.55 10.63
CA ARG A 242 18.23 6.09 9.52
C ARG A 242 17.34 6.69 8.44
N GLY A 243 16.13 6.13 8.27
CA GLY A 243 15.19 6.52 7.25
C GLY A 243 15.64 6.14 5.84
N GLY A 244 14.89 6.61 4.86
CA GLY A 244 15.10 6.28 3.45
C GLY A 244 14.66 4.86 3.09
N THR A 245 15.10 4.41 1.91
CA THR A 245 14.71 3.12 1.34
C THR A 245 15.60 1.99 1.82
N TYR A 246 15.01 0.88 2.25
CA TYR A 246 15.74 -0.29 2.72
C TYR A 246 14.97 -1.59 2.45
N ILE A 247 15.70 -2.71 2.41
CA ILE A 247 15.12 -4.03 2.21
C ILE A 247 14.70 -4.57 3.57
N THR A 248 13.43 -4.98 3.65
CA THR A 248 12.83 -5.73 4.76
C THR A 248 12.14 -6.93 4.13
N VAL A 249 12.84 -8.08 4.07
CA VAL A 249 12.38 -9.19 3.23
C VAL A 249 10.98 -9.63 3.69
N PRO A 250 10.00 -9.73 2.75
CA PRO A 250 10.17 -9.92 1.31
C PRO A 250 9.99 -8.67 0.43
N CYS A 251 10.03 -7.46 0.98
CA CYS A 251 9.73 -6.23 0.27
C CYS A 251 10.87 -5.19 0.35
N LEU A 252 10.78 -4.18 -0.50
CA LEU A 252 11.54 -2.95 -0.35
C LEU A 252 10.65 -1.92 0.33
N ALA A 253 11.04 -1.48 1.53
CA ALA A 253 10.42 -0.37 2.22
C ALA A 253 10.82 0.94 1.54
N LEU A 254 9.84 1.63 0.97
CA LEU A 254 10.01 2.92 0.29
C LEU A 254 9.92 4.07 1.29
N ALA A 255 8.94 3.99 2.19
CA ALA A 255 8.75 4.90 3.32
C ALA A 255 8.22 4.11 4.52
N THR A 256 8.63 4.53 5.72
CA THR A 256 8.21 3.90 6.98
C THR A 256 7.83 4.98 7.99
N ARG A 257 6.69 4.80 8.63
CA ARG A 257 6.25 5.58 9.80
C ARG A 257 6.07 4.66 11.00
N VAL A 258 6.40 5.16 12.19
CA VAL A 258 6.20 4.41 13.43
C VAL A 258 5.51 5.28 14.46
N TYR A 259 4.38 4.79 14.96
CA TYR A 259 3.60 5.42 16.01
C TYR A 259 3.75 4.61 17.30
N ARG A 260 4.14 5.26 18.39
CA ARG A 260 4.52 4.57 19.64
C ARG A 260 3.55 4.84 20.77
N SER A 261 2.97 6.04 20.83
CA SER A 261 2.03 6.36 21.90
C SER A 261 0.67 5.70 21.64
N GLN A 262 -0.02 5.31 22.70
CA GLN A 262 -1.36 4.76 22.60
C GLN A 262 -2.31 5.73 21.88
N GLN A 263 -2.19 7.03 22.15
CA GLN A 263 -3.00 8.05 21.49
C GLN A 263 -2.76 8.06 19.98
N GLU A 264 -1.51 8.13 19.52
CA GLU A 264 -1.20 8.12 18.08
C GLU A 264 -1.69 6.84 17.42
N ILE A 265 -1.52 5.69 18.07
CA ILE A 265 -1.98 4.40 17.54
C ILE A 265 -3.51 4.39 17.40
N GLN A 266 -4.25 4.89 18.41
CA GLN A 266 -5.70 5.02 18.34
C GLN A 266 -6.16 6.07 17.32
N ASP A 267 -5.38 7.14 17.10
CA ASP A 267 -5.65 8.14 16.07
C ASP A 267 -5.43 7.60 14.65
N LYS A 268 -4.79 6.43 14.51
CA LYS A 268 -4.68 5.69 13.24
C LYS A 268 -5.66 4.52 13.16
N LEU A 269 -5.85 3.76 14.23
CA LEU A 269 -6.60 2.49 14.19
C LEU A 269 -7.96 2.51 14.92
N GLY A 270 -8.19 3.47 15.82
CA GLY A 270 -9.28 3.43 16.81
C GLY A 270 -10.61 4.01 16.36
N ARG A 271 -10.67 4.70 15.21
CA ARG A 271 -11.91 5.20 14.61
C ARG A 271 -11.95 4.87 13.12
N SER A 272 -13.12 5.07 12.52
CA SER A 272 -13.29 4.89 11.07
C SER A 272 -12.35 5.84 10.32
N HIS A 273 -11.49 5.27 9.47
CA HIS A 273 -10.49 5.99 8.71
C HIS A 273 -10.54 5.59 7.24
N ARG A 274 -10.30 6.57 6.37
CA ARG A 274 -10.19 6.34 4.92
C ARG A 274 -8.72 6.28 4.52
N TYR A 275 -8.29 5.11 4.08
CA TYR A 275 -6.95 4.85 3.59
C TYR A 275 -6.94 4.84 2.08
N GLY A 276 -6.02 5.60 1.48
CA GLY A 276 -5.85 5.64 0.03
C GLY A 276 -4.48 5.17 -0.38
N LEU A 277 -4.38 4.44 -1.49
CA LEU A 277 -3.12 4.08 -2.15
C LEU A 277 -3.22 4.46 -3.62
N TYR A 278 -2.27 5.25 -4.09
CA TYR A 278 -2.32 5.90 -5.40
C TYR A 278 -1.02 5.73 -6.16
N LEU A 279 -1.16 5.75 -7.48
CA LEU A 279 -0.12 5.73 -8.48
C LEU A 279 -0.39 6.88 -9.44
N LYS A 280 0.49 7.87 -9.52
CA LYS A 280 0.41 8.98 -10.48
C LYS A 280 1.59 8.94 -11.46
N ASP A 281 1.54 9.81 -12.46
CA ASP A 281 2.61 9.99 -13.45
C ASP A 281 2.98 8.67 -14.16
N ASP A 282 1.97 7.97 -14.69
CA ASP A 282 2.09 6.66 -15.33
C ASP A 282 2.71 5.59 -14.41
N ALA A 283 2.28 5.62 -13.15
CA ALA A 283 2.77 4.75 -12.06
C ALA A 283 4.27 4.87 -11.77
N ASN A 284 4.87 6.03 -12.06
CA ASN A 284 6.22 6.36 -11.62
C ASN A 284 6.25 6.93 -10.20
N THR A 285 5.12 7.39 -9.66
CA THR A 285 5.07 7.88 -8.28
C THR A 285 3.97 7.17 -7.51
N VAL A 286 4.31 6.64 -6.33
CA VAL A 286 3.37 6.02 -5.41
C VAL A 286 3.21 6.90 -4.18
N TYR A 287 1.97 7.09 -3.74
CA TYR A 287 1.68 7.79 -2.50
C TYR A 287 0.48 7.19 -1.80
N TRP A 288 0.37 7.43 -0.50
CA TRP A 288 -0.79 6.99 0.27
C TRP A 288 -1.38 8.14 1.08
N THR A 289 -2.67 8.00 1.39
CA THR A 289 -3.41 9.04 2.11
C THR A 289 -4.11 8.47 3.33
N LEU A 290 -4.23 9.28 4.37
CA LEU A 290 -5.11 9.04 5.51
C LEU A 290 -6.13 10.17 5.58
N ASP A 291 -7.41 9.84 5.53
CA ASP A 291 -8.54 10.77 5.52
C ASP A 291 -8.45 11.85 4.43
N GLY A 292 -7.75 11.53 3.34
CA GLY A 292 -7.52 12.43 2.21
C GLY A 292 -6.25 13.28 2.31
N GLN A 293 -5.53 13.26 3.43
CA GLN A 293 -4.22 13.89 3.57
C GLN A 293 -3.14 12.96 3.01
N VAL A 294 -2.25 13.49 2.16
CA VAL A 294 -1.06 12.75 1.70
C VAL A 294 -0.12 12.55 2.88
N MET A 295 0.25 11.29 3.10
CA MET A 295 1.11 10.89 4.20
C MET A 295 2.54 10.71 3.72
N ASP A 296 2.77 9.86 2.72
CA ASP A 296 4.07 9.70 2.07
C ASP A 296 3.90 9.65 0.55
N GLU A 297 4.89 10.16 -0.17
CA GLU A 297 4.99 10.16 -1.64
C GLU A 297 6.42 9.77 -2.03
N VAL A 298 6.56 8.79 -2.93
CA VAL A 298 7.85 8.22 -3.33
C VAL A 298 7.91 7.98 -4.83
N ASP A 299 9.03 8.36 -5.44
CA ASP A 299 9.37 8.03 -6.82
C ASP A 299 9.79 6.54 -6.93
N ILE A 300 9.08 5.82 -7.78
CA ILE A 300 9.30 4.43 -8.16
C ILE A 300 9.52 4.30 -9.68
N SER A 301 10.03 5.36 -10.32
CA SER A 301 10.28 5.44 -11.75
C SER A 301 10.95 4.18 -12.29
N GLY A 302 10.36 3.64 -13.35
CA GLY A 302 10.86 2.43 -14.00
C GLY A 302 10.44 1.11 -13.33
N TYR A 303 9.84 1.12 -12.13
CA TYR A 303 9.47 -0.13 -11.43
C TYR A 303 8.48 -0.98 -12.23
N PHE A 304 7.32 -0.42 -12.58
CA PHE A 304 6.34 -1.12 -13.42
C PHE A 304 6.84 -1.30 -14.87
N ASN A 305 7.63 -0.35 -15.39
CA ASN A 305 8.20 -0.44 -16.73
C ASN A 305 9.28 -1.52 -16.88
N SER A 306 9.91 -1.95 -15.79
CA SER A 306 10.84 -3.08 -15.78
C SER A 306 10.17 -4.41 -16.16
N SER A 307 8.84 -4.48 -16.09
CA SER A 307 8.04 -5.60 -16.59
C SER A 307 6.69 -5.10 -17.10
N LEU A 308 6.67 -4.49 -18.28
CA LEU A 308 5.47 -3.93 -18.88
C LEU A 308 4.30 -4.93 -19.00
N ASP A 309 4.61 -6.20 -19.22
CA ASP A 309 3.61 -7.25 -19.32
C ASP A 309 2.88 -7.51 -18.00
N SER A 310 3.48 -7.16 -16.86
CA SER A 310 2.89 -7.36 -15.54
C SER A 310 1.56 -6.62 -15.36
N VAL A 311 1.49 -5.38 -15.89
CA VAL A 311 0.34 -4.49 -15.72
C VAL A 311 -0.25 -4.03 -17.05
N ARG A 312 0.09 -4.72 -18.15
CA ARG A 312 -0.39 -4.39 -19.51
C ARG A 312 -1.90 -4.17 -19.55
N ASP A 313 -2.64 -5.06 -18.91
CA ASP A 313 -4.10 -5.08 -18.91
C ASP A 313 -4.70 -4.44 -17.62
N GLY A 314 -3.90 -3.65 -16.89
CA GLY A 314 -4.23 -3.05 -15.60
C GLY A 314 -3.67 -3.86 -14.42
N ALA A 315 -4.11 -3.55 -13.20
CA ALA A 315 -3.71 -4.25 -11.98
C ALA A 315 -4.93 -4.77 -11.19
N PHE A 316 -4.69 -5.75 -10.34
CA PHE A 316 -5.62 -6.17 -9.31
C PHE A 316 -5.45 -5.33 -8.05
N LEU A 317 -6.53 -5.26 -7.29
CA LEU A 317 -6.55 -4.73 -5.95
C LEU A 317 -6.70 -5.90 -4.98
N SER A 318 -5.88 -5.96 -3.93
CA SER A 318 -6.02 -6.93 -2.83
C SER A 318 -6.06 -6.23 -1.47
N VAL A 319 -6.95 -6.69 -0.58
CA VAL A 319 -7.00 -6.30 0.83
C VAL A 319 -6.81 -7.55 1.67
N ILE A 320 -5.84 -7.53 2.59
CA ILE A 320 -5.48 -8.70 3.40
C ILE A 320 -5.35 -8.29 4.85
N GLY A 321 -6.00 -9.03 5.73
CA GLY A 321 -5.83 -8.97 7.18
C GLY A 321 -4.97 -10.14 7.65
N VAL A 322 -4.12 -9.86 8.63
CA VAL A 322 -3.19 -10.81 9.22
C VAL A 322 -3.27 -10.67 10.74
N ALA A 323 -3.29 -11.79 11.44
CA ALA A 323 -3.16 -11.81 12.89
C ALA A 323 -2.37 -13.04 13.33
N CYS A 324 -1.68 -12.94 14.45
CA CYS A 324 -0.96 -14.07 15.03
C CYS A 324 -1.82 -14.83 16.05
N PHE A 325 -1.79 -16.14 15.93
CA PHE A 325 -2.31 -17.06 16.93
C PHE A 325 -1.25 -17.37 18.00
N GLN A 326 -1.64 -17.27 19.28
CA GLN A 326 -0.99 -18.05 20.33
C GLN A 326 -2.06 -18.59 21.28
N ARG A 327 -2.22 -19.91 21.31
CA ARG A 327 -2.86 -20.62 22.43
C ARG A 327 -1.92 -21.74 22.84
N ASN A 328 -1.56 -21.76 24.11
CA ASN A 328 -0.83 -22.85 24.73
C ASN A 328 -1.72 -24.08 24.90
#